data_AF-A0A533WLB6-F1
#
_entry.id   AF-A0A533WLB6-F1
#
_cell.length_a   1.000
_cell.length_b   1.000
_cell.length_c   1.000
_cell.angle_alpha   90.00
_cell.angle_beta   90.00
_cell.angle_gamma   90.00
#
_symmetry.space_group_name_H-M   'P 1'
#
loop_
_entity.id
_entity.type
_entity.pdbx_description
1 polymer ?
#
loop_
_entity_poly.entity_id
_entity_poly.type
_entity_poly.pdbx_seq_one_letter_code
_entity_poly.pdbx_strand_id
1 'polypeptide(L)'
;SGGVTPLGFVGAFFASLVIGVMASLLGILPGLLAPLVAALAGGLVGSVADSFYGATIQRKGFCVVCGKPVENLTHCGGEPTRRTGGFPFVENNIVNLLGSVTGALASVISILLLMGH
;
A
#
# COMPACT_ATOMS: atom_id res chain seq x y z
N SER A 1 1.48 4.92 5.51
CA SER A 1 2.83 4.66 4.97
C SER A 1 3.78 4.08 6.02
N GLY A 2 3.74 2.76 6.25
CA GLY A 2 4.60 2.03 7.21
C GLY A 2 5.25 0.76 6.65
N GLY A 3 5.11 0.49 5.34
CA GLY A 3 5.48 -0.78 4.71
C GLY A 3 6.99 -1.04 4.57
N VAL A 4 7.87 -0.06 4.81
CA VAL A 4 9.33 -0.29 4.91
C VAL A 4 9.81 -0.55 6.35
N THR A 5 8.91 -0.46 7.34
CA THR A 5 9.28 -0.84 8.71
C THR A 5 9.23 -2.35 8.87
N PRO A 6 10.10 -2.96 9.70
CA PRO A 6 10.06 -4.41 9.95
C PRO A 6 8.68 -4.89 10.42
N LEU A 7 8.02 -4.11 11.29
CA LEU A 7 6.69 -4.42 11.78
C LEU A 7 5.63 -4.35 10.67
N GLY A 8 5.70 -3.34 9.80
CA GLY A 8 4.81 -3.21 8.65
C GLY A 8 4.96 -4.36 7.66
N PHE A 9 6.19 -4.82 7.41
CA PHE A 9 6.46 -5.94 6.50
C PHE A 9 5.92 -7.27 7.05
N VAL A 10 6.13 -7.54 8.35
CA VAL A 10 5.57 -8.72 9.03
C VAL A 10 4.03 -8.68 8.99
N GLY A 11 3.44 -7.51 9.25
CA GLY A 11 2.00 -7.31 9.14
C GLY A 11 1.47 -7.60 7.74
N ALA A 12 2.15 -7.08 6.69
CA ALA A 12 1.79 -7.34 5.30
C ALA A 12 1.89 -8.83 4.94
N PHE A 13 2.94 -9.51 5.40
CA PHE A 13 3.11 -10.95 5.19
C PHE A 13 1.95 -11.77 5.78
N PHE A 14 1.62 -11.55 7.05
CA PHE A 14 0.53 -12.29 7.70
C PHE A 14 -0.84 -11.93 7.13
N ALA A 15 -1.09 -10.66 6.81
CA ALA A 15 -2.33 -10.25 6.15
C ALA A 15 -2.48 -10.96 4.79
N SER A 16 -1.43 -10.96 3.97
CA SER A 16 -1.40 -11.69 2.70
C SER A 16 -1.59 -13.19 2.86
N LEU A 17 -1.01 -13.80 3.90
CA LEU A 17 -1.19 -15.22 4.20
C LEU A 17 -2.66 -15.55 4.46
N VAL A 18 -3.32 -14.74 5.31
CA VAL A 18 -4.75 -14.89 5.61
C VAL A 18 -5.59 -14.72 4.35
N ILE A 19 -5.32 -13.70 3.54
CA ILE A 19 -6.03 -13.45 2.28
C ILE A 19 -5.87 -14.65 1.32
N GLY A 20 -4.64 -15.15 1.17
CA GLY A 20 -4.34 -16.29 0.30
C GLY A 20 -5.07 -17.56 0.73
N VAL A 21 -5.01 -17.90 2.03
CA VAL A 21 -5.73 -19.06 2.58
C VAL A 21 -7.24 -18.93 2.38
N MET A 22 -7.81 -17.76 2.66
CA MET A 22 -9.25 -17.53 2.46
C MET A 22 -9.64 -17.62 0.98
N ALA A 23 -8.83 -17.07 0.08
CA ALA A 23 -9.06 -17.18 -1.36
C ALA A 23 -9.01 -18.65 -1.84
N SER A 24 -8.13 -19.47 -1.28
CA SER A 24 -8.10 -20.92 -1.54
C SER A 24 -9.33 -21.64 -0.98
N LEU A 25 -9.74 -21.33 0.25
CA LEU A 25 -10.93 -21.94 0.87
C LEU A 25 -12.23 -21.61 0.12
N LEU A 26 -12.32 -20.39 -0.43
CA LEU A 26 -13.44 -19.93 -1.24
C LEU A 26 -13.38 -20.42 -2.69
N GLY A 27 -12.30 -21.09 -3.10
CA GLY A 27 -12.15 -21.60 -4.46
C GLY A 27 -12.02 -20.50 -5.53
N ILE A 28 -11.45 -19.34 -5.17
CA ILE A 28 -11.28 -18.21 -6.10
C ILE A 28 -10.38 -18.59 -7.27
N LEU A 29 -9.32 -19.35 -6.99
CA LEU A 29 -8.40 -19.93 -7.96
C LEU A 29 -8.20 -21.42 -7.65
N PRO A 30 -7.79 -22.25 -8.64
CA PRO A 30 -7.59 -23.67 -8.43
C PRO A 30 -6.42 -23.95 -7.48
N GLY A 31 -6.63 -24.90 -6.56
CA GLY A 31 -5.63 -25.34 -5.60
C GLY A 31 -5.28 -24.31 -4.52
N LEU A 32 -4.28 -24.67 -3.70
CA LEU A 32 -3.81 -23.82 -2.61
C LEU A 32 -2.70 -22.85 -3.06
N LEU A 33 -1.84 -23.29 -3.97
CA LEU A 33 -0.60 -22.60 -4.28
C LEU A 33 -0.82 -21.27 -5.02
N ALA A 34 -1.66 -21.26 -6.05
CA ALA A 34 -1.86 -20.07 -6.87
C ALA A 34 -2.51 -18.88 -6.11
N PRO A 35 -3.61 -19.06 -5.35
CA PRO A 35 -4.16 -17.97 -4.53
C PRO A 35 -3.18 -17.47 -3.46
N LEU A 36 -2.42 -18.38 -2.84
CA LEU A 36 -1.46 -18.03 -1.79
C LEU A 36 -0.29 -17.20 -2.33
N VAL A 37 0.33 -17.66 -3.41
CA VAL A 37 1.45 -16.95 -4.05
C VAL A 37 0.99 -15.61 -4.61
N ALA A 38 -0.20 -15.55 -5.22
CA ALA A 38 -0.77 -14.29 -5.71
C ALA A 38 -1.00 -13.28 -4.58
N ALA A 39 -1.60 -13.71 -3.46
CA ALA A 39 -1.86 -12.83 -2.32
C ALA A 39 -0.57 -12.34 -1.64
N LEU A 40 0.44 -13.21 -1.53
CA LEU A 40 1.77 -12.85 -1.01
C LEU A 40 2.50 -11.88 -1.93
N ALA A 41 2.55 -12.16 -3.23
CA ALA A 41 3.18 -11.28 -4.21
C ALA A 41 2.51 -9.91 -4.23
N GLY A 42 1.18 -9.87 -4.33
CA GLY A 42 0.45 -8.61 -4.38
C GLY A 42 0.52 -7.79 -3.11
N GLY A 43 0.36 -8.41 -1.93
CA GLY A 43 0.38 -7.67 -0.68
C GLY A 43 1.78 -7.17 -0.31
N LEU A 44 2.83 -7.96 -0.53
CA LEU A 44 4.20 -7.52 -0.28
C LEU A 44 4.63 -6.44 -1.27
N VAL A 45 4.46 -6.66 -2.58
CA VAL A 45 4.82 -5.66 -3.59
C VAL A 45 3.99 -4.38 -3.42
N GLY A 46 2.69 -4.52 -3.15
CA GLY A 46 1.80 -3.38 -2.89
C GLY A 46 2.22 -2.58 -1.65
N SER A 47 2.64 -3.24 -0.57
CA SER A 47 3.10 -2.56 0.65
C SER A 47 4.41 -1.77 0.47
N VAL A 48 5.32 -2.32 -0.35
CA VAL A 48 6.56 -1.65 -0.73
C VAL A 48 6.27 -0.47 -1.65
N ALA A 49 5.39 -0.66 -2.64
CA ALA A 49 4.98 0.38 -3.58
C ALA A 49 4.27 1.54 -2.86
N ASP A 50 3.32 1.25 -1.96
CA ASP A 50 2.65 2.24 -1.11
C ASP A 50 3.67 3.10 -0.36
N SER A 51 4.66 2.46 0.25
CA SER A 51 5.68 3.19 1.01
C SER A 51 6.61 4.01 0.12
N PHE A 52 6.95 3.48 -1.07
CA PHE A 52 7.78 4.18 -2.04
C PHE A 52 7.04 5.43 -2.59
N TYR A 53 5.78 5.29 -2.99
CA TYR A 53 4.95 6.40 -3.44
C TYR A 53 4.68 7.41 -2.30
N GLY A 54 4.45 6.90 -1.09
CA GLY A 54 4.32 7.69 0.14
C GLY A 54 5.57 8.52 0.45
N ALA A 55 6.75 7.95 0.20
CA ALA A 55 8.01 8.65 0.39
C ALA A 55 8.26 9.73 -0.66
N THR A 56 7.91 9.44 -1.92
CA THR A 56 8.33 10.22 -3.10
C THR A 56 7.34 11.28 -3.54
N ILE A 57 6.05 10.94 -3.66
CA ILE A 57 5.04 11.79 -4.30
C ILE A 57 3.98 12.30 -3.34
N GLN A 58 3.73 11.64 -2.21
CA GLN A 58 2.73 12.04 -1.23
C GLN A 58 3.01 13.42 -0.65
N ARG A 59 1.97 14.26 -0.59
CA ARG A 59 2.03 15.58 0.04
C ARG A 59 2.48 15.47 1.49
N LYS A 60 3.51 16.23 1.84
CA LYS A 60 4.01 16.39 3.20
C LYS A 60 3.99 17.84 3.58
N GLY A 61 3.62 18.13 4.82
CA GLY A 61 3.62 19.49 5.35
C GLY A 61 3.69 19.51 6.87
N PHE A 62 3.67 20.71 7.43
CA PHE A 62 3.54 20.93 8.86
C PHE A 62 2.50 22.00 9.15
N CYS A 63 1.90 21.92 10.33
CA CYS A 63 1.03 22.95 10.85
C CYS A 63 1.86 24.15 11.29
N VAL A 64 1.54 25.35 10.81
CA VAL A 64 2.26 26.58 11.18
C VAL A 64 2.03 27.00 12.63
N VAL A 65 0.97 26.49 13.28
CA VAL A 65 0.63 26.80 14.68
C VAL A 65 1.34 25.88 15.67
N CYS A 66 1.22 24.56 15.51
CA CYS A 66 1.75 23.59 16.47
C CYS A 66 3.04 22.90 16.03
N GLY A 67 3.52 23.16 14.80
CA GLY A 67 4.75 22.58 14.25
C GLY A 67 4.68 21.09 13.92
N LYS A 68 3.53 20.42 14.11
CA LYS A 68 3.39 18.98 13.85
C LYS A 68 3.37 18.67 12.35
N PRO A 69 3.99 17.56 11.91
CA PRO A 69 3.85 17.08 10.54
C PRO A 69 2.39 16.68 10.29
N VAL A 70 1.86 17.09 9.15
CA VAL A 70 0.46 16.90 8.76
C VAL A 70 0.36 16.68 7.26
N GLU A 71 -0.55 15.80 6.87
CA GLU A 71 -0.85 15.50 5.46
C GLU A 71 -2.02 16.35 4.93
N ASN A 72 -2.92 16.77 5.83
CA ASN A 72 -4.11 17.57 5.52
C ASN A 72 -3.76 19.01 5.12
N LEU A 73 -4.66 19.68 4.37
CA LEU A 73 -4.52 21.09 3.98
C LEU A 73 -4.68 22.05 5.15
N THR A 74 -5.40 21.64 6.19
CA THR A 74 -5.67 22.44 7.39
C THR A 74 -5.43 21.64 8.67
N HIS A 75 -5.07 22.35 9.74
CA HIS A 75 -4.86 21.77 11.07
C HIS A 75 -5.11 22.85 12.15
N CYS A 76 -5.19 22.49 13.44
CA CYS A 76 -5.41 23.44 14.54
C CYS A 76 -6.56 24.44 14.29
N GLY A 77 -7.77 23.95 14.03
CA GLY A 77 -8.95 24.81 13.89
C GLY A 77 -9.14 25.46 12.52
N GLY A 78 -8.45 24.96 11.48
CA GLY A 78 -8.63 25.42 10.09
C GLY A 78 -7.43 26.12 9.48
N GLU A 79 -6.35 26.31 10.26
CA GLU A 79 -5.14 26.98 9.80
C GLU A 79 -4.43 26.20 8.68
N PRO A 80 -4.00 26.87 7.60
CA PRO A 80 -3.41 26.22 6.45
C PRO A 80 -2.06 25.60 6.81
N THR A 81 -1.78 24.44 6.21
CA THR A 81 -0.54 23.72 6.42
C THR A 81 0.50 24.11 5.38
N ARG A 82 1.75 24.29 5.81
CA ARG A 82 2.85 24.63 4.90
C ARG A 82 3.42 23.35 4.31
N ARG A 83 3.38 23.23 2.98
CA ARG A 83 3.94 22.09 2.26
C ARG A 83 5.48 22.11 2.34
N THR A 84 6.05 20.94 2.57
CA THR A 84 7.49 20.70 2.63
C THR A 84 7.98 19.66 1.61
N GLY A 85 7.07 18.89 1.01
CA GLY A 85 7.45 17.87 0.04
C GLY A 85 6.25 17.22 -0.67
N GLY A 86 6.54 16.30 -1.59
CA GLY A 86 5.55 15.64 -2.45
C GLY A 86 4.82 16.62 -3.37
N PHE A 87 3.73 16.21 -4.00
CA PHE A 87 2.90 17.05 -4.89
C PHE A 87 1.67 17.60 -4.16
N PRO A 88 1.14 18.77 -4.54
CA PRO A 88 0.07 19.43 -3.77
C PRO A 88 -1.27 18.69 -3.86
N PHE A 89 -1.49 17.92 -4.93
CA PHE A 89 -2.73 17.17 -5.18
C PHE A 89 -2.62 15.68 -4.82
N VAL A 90 -1.44 15.19 -4.42
CA VAL A 90 -1.23 13.76 -4.14
C VAL A 90 -1.45 13.49 -2.67
N GLU A 91 -2.67 13.07 -2.37
CA GLU A 91 -3.10 12.65 -1.04
C GLU A 91 -2.85 11.16 -0.79
N ASN A 92 -3.02 10.72 0.45
CA ASN A 92 -2.87 9.32 0.85
C ASN A 92 -3.77 8.36 0.03
N ASN A 93 -4.95 8.81 -0.40
CA ASN A 93 -5.85 8.00 -1.22
C ASN A 93 -5.25 7.67 -2.60
N ILE A 94 -4.55 8.62 -3.21
CA ILE A 94 -3.88 8.41 -4.50
C ILE A 94 -2.69 7.47 -4.32
N VAL A 95 -1.93 7.64 -3.24
CA VAL A 95 -0.80 6.76 -2.89
C VAL A 95 -1.28 5.32 -2.68
N ASN A 96 -2.31 5.13 -1.85
CA ASN A 96 -2.92 3.84 -1.59
C ASN A 96 -3.45 3.19 -2.89
N LEU A 97 -4.07 3.98 -3.77
CA LEU A 97 -4.58 3.49 -5.05
C LEU A 97 -3.43 2.99 -5.94
N LEU A 98 -2.35 3.77 -6.07
CA LEU A 98 -1.18 3.35 -6.84
C LEU A 98 -0.51 2.11 -6.25
N GLY A 99 -0.35 2.05 -4.92
CA GLY A 99 0.16 0.87 -4.23
C GLY A 99 -0.71 -0.37 -4.47
N SER A 100 -2.04 -0.21 -4.42
CA SER A 100 -3.00 -1.28 -4.66
C SER A 100 -2.97 -1.76 -6.11
N VAL A 101 -2.86 -0.86 -7.09
CA VAL A 101 -2.73 -1.21 -8.51
C VAL A 101 -1.43 -1.98 -8.75
N THR A 102 -0.31 -1.51 -8.20
CA THR A 102 0.98 -2.21 -8.33
C THR A 102 0.93 -3.59 -7.68
N GLY A 103 0.29 -3.72 -6.52
CA GLY A 103 0.05 -5.02 -5.88
C GLY A 103 -0.84 -5.94 -6.71
N ALA A 104 -1.95 -5.42 -7.27
CA ALA A 104 -2.84 -6.20 -8.12
C ALA A 104 -2.12 -6.71 -9.38
N LEU A 105 -1.29 -5.88 -10.02
CA LEU A 105 -0.47 -6.28 -11.16
C LEU A 105 0.50 -7.41 -10.78
N ALA A 106 1.16 -7.30 -9.62
CA ALA A 106 2.04 -8.36 -9.13
C ALA A 106 1.28 -9.68 -8.92
N SER A 107 0.08 -9.64 -8.31
CA SER A 107 -0.78 -10.82 -8.17
C SER A 107 -1.12 -11.45 -9.51
N VAL A 108 -1.55 -10.65 -10.50
CA VAL A 108 -1.91 -11.14 -11.83
C VAL A 108 -0.71 -11.77 -12.53
N ILE A 109 0.46 -11.13 -12.49
CA ILE A 109 1.69 -11.68 -13.06
C ILE A 109 2.03 -13.01 -12.40
N SER A 110 1.95 -13.12 -11.07
CA SER A 110 2.20 -14.38 -10.37
C SER A 110 1.23 -15.49 -10.76
N ILE A 111 -0.05 -15.17 -10.96
CA ILE A 111 -1.06 -16.13 -11.44
C ILE A 111 -0.70 -16.60 -12.85
N LEU A 112 -0.40 -15.68 -13.77
CA LEU A 112 -0.06 -16.02 -15.15
C LEU A 112 1.19 -16.89 -15.24
N LEU A 113 2.20 -16.63 -14.39
CA LEU A 113 3.42 -17.46 -14.34
C LEU A 113 3.15 -18.87 -13.78
N LEU A 114 2.21 -19.02 -12.85
CA LEU A 114 1.88 -20.31 -12.24
C LEU A 114 0.92 -21.16 -13.08
N MET A 115 0.02 -20.52 -13.82
CA MET A 115 -1.05 -21.19 -14.57
C MET A 115 -0.85 -21.18 -16.09
N GLY A 116 0.17 -20.47 -16.59
CA GLY A 116 0.50 -20.37 -18.01
C GLY A 116 1.30 -21.54 -18.58
N HIS A 117 1.40 -22.66 -17.84
CA HIS A 117 2.03 -23.91 -18.23
C HIS A 117 1.02 -25.05 -18.13
#